data_AF-A0A5E4R1V5-F1
#
_entry.id   AF-A0A5E4R1V5-F1
#
_cell.length_a   1.000
_cell.length_b   1.000
_cell.length_c   1.000
_cell.angle_alpha   90.00
_cell.angle_beta   90.00
_cell.angle_gamma   90.00
#
_symmetry.space_group_name_H-M   'P 1'
#
loop_
_entity.id
_entity.type
_entity.pdbx_description
1 polymer ?
#
loop_
_entity_poly.entity_id
_entity_poly.type
_entity_poly.pdbx_seq_one_letter_code
_entity_poly.pdbx_strand_id
1 'polypeptide(L)'
;MALNVYVALCYYKLDYYDVSQEVLGVYLTQHPTSTVAGNLKACNLFRLYNGKSAEAELKQISSDQHTFAQDLVLPELVDVVPEARLNLAGYKLRHREPLEARELLEPLQPSSPLHYILRGVVAEEQMKLAQQSFHIVGSSASECDTIPGRQCMASSYFLAGQFEEVLVYLNSIKSFFVNDDTRR
;
A
#
# COMPACT_ATOMS: atom_id res chain seq x y z
N MET A 1 23.10 16.94 -6.79
CA MET A 1 22.02 16.29 -7.57
C MET A 1 21.10 15.42 -6.72
N ALA A 2 21.54 14.77 -5.64
CA ALA A 2 20.65 14.07 -4.70
C ALA A 2 19.57 14.97 -4.04
N LEU A 3 19.84 16.28 -3.95
CA LEU A 3 18.91 17.29 -3.43
C LEU A 3 17.53 17.24 -4.11
N ASN A 4 17.46 16.95 -5.41
CA ASN A 4 16.20 16.93 -6.15
C ASN A 4 15.27 15.80 -5.67
N VAL A 5 15.82 14.65 -5.27
CA VAL A 5 15.02 13.55 -4.69
C VAL A 5 14.47 13.98 -3.32
N TYR A 6 15.29 14.63 -2.49
CA TYR A 6 14.82 15.15 -1.19
C TYR A 6 13.79 16.28 -1.33
N VAL A 7 13.96 17.17 -2.29
CA VAL A 7 12.97 18.23 -2.58
C VAL A 7 11.68 17.62 -3.14
N ALA A 8 11.77 16.63 -4.02
CA ALA A 8 10.60 15.89 -4.48
C ALA A 8 9.89 15.15 -3.34
N LEU A 9 10.62 14.58 -2.39
CA LEU A 9 10.05 13.99 -1.17
C LEU A 9 9.35 15.03 -0.30
N CYS A 10 9.92 16.23 -0.15
CA CYS A 10 9.27 17.32 0.56
C CYS A 10 7.95 17.71 -0.12
N TYR A 11 7.94 17.87 -1.44
CA TYR A 11 6.71 18.16 -2.17
C TYR A 11 5.69 17.02 -2.08
N TYR A 12 6.14 15.77 -2.11
CA TYR A 12 5.28 14.60 -1.90
C TYR A 12 4.60 14.65 -0.52
N LYS A 13 5.37 14.95 0.53
CA LYS A 13 4.84 15.09 1.91
C LYS A 13 3.91 16.27 2.11
N LEU A 14 4.01 17.28 1.26
CA LEU A 14 3.11 18.45 1.25
C LEU A 14 1.91 18.24 0.32
N ASP A 15 1.69 17.02 -0.17
CA ASP A 15 0.63 16.62 -1.11
C ASP A 15 0.68 17.33 -2.48
N TYR A 16 1.82 17.94 -2.81
CA TYR A 16 2.08 18.55 -4.13
C TYR A 16 2.70 17.52 -5.08
N TYR A 17 1.93 16.48 -5.43
CA TYR A 17 2.44 15.35 -6.21
C TYR A 17 2.87 15.71 -7.63
N ASP A 18 2.18 16.65 -8.30
CA ASP A 18 2.58 17.13 -9.62
C ASP A 18 3.96 17.78 -9.60
N VAL A 19 4.18 18.67 -8.62
CA VAL A 19 5.47 19.36 -8.41
C VAL A 19 6.55 18.37 -7.98
N SER A 20 6.21 17.41 -7.12
CA SER A 20 7.11 16.32 -6.74
C SER A 20 7.59 15.55 -7.98
N GLN A 21 6.67 15.20 -8.89
CA GLN A 21 6.98 14.47 -10.10
C GLN A 21 7.87 15.26 -11.07
N GLU A 22 7.61 16.56 -11.25
CA GLU A 22 8.43 17.42 -12.10
C GLU A 22 9.88 17.52 -11.57
N VAL A 23 10.03 17.80 -10.28
CA VAL A 23 11.36 17.90 -9.63
C VAL A 23 12.09 16.56 -9.68
N LEU A 24 11.38 15.46 -9.47
CA LEU A 24 11.92 14.11 -9.56
C LEU A 24 12.34 13.75 -10.99
N GLY A 25 11.59 14.21 -11.99
CA GLY A 25 11.89 14.05 -13.41
C GLY A 25 13.28 14.59 -13.75
N VAL A 26 13.65 15.76 -13.21
CA VAL A 26 14.99 16.35 -13.40
C VAL A 26 16.09 15.40 -12.92
N TYR A 27 15.90 14.74 -11.78
CA TYR A 27 16.85 13.76 -11.28
C TYR A 27 16.93 12.50 -12.15
N LEU A 28 15.77 11.97 -12.58
CA LEU A 28 15.68 10.77 -13.40
C LEU A 28 16.32 10.93 -14.79
N THR A 29 16.39 12.15 -15.34
CA THR A 29 17.14 12.38 -16.59
C THR A 29 18.62 12.03 -16.49
N GLN A 30 19.21 12.17 -15.30
CA GLN A 30 20.62 11.89 -15.04
C GLN A 30 20.84 10.51 -14.42
N HIS A 31 19.84 10.00 -13.71
CA HIS A 31 19.89 8.71 -13.01
C HIS A 31 18.64 7.87 -13.33
N PRO A 32 18.46 7.43 -14.60
CA PRO A 32 17.24 6.75 -15.04
C PRO A 32 17.03 5.38 -14.40
N THR A 33 18.10 4.75 -13.92
CA THR A 33 18.09 3.44 -13.23
C THR A 33 18.00 3.58 -11.71
N SER A 34 17.76 4.78 -11.18
CA SER A 34 17.66 4.98 -9.73
C SER A 34 16.37 4.35 -9.20
N THR A 35 16.52 3.25 -8.45
CA THR A 35 15.39 2.56 -7.80
C THR A 35 14.62 3.46 -6.84
N VAL A 36 15.32 4.34 -6.12
CA VAL A 36 14.72 5.28 -5.16
C VAL A 36 13.82 6.29 -5.87
N ALA A 37 14.33 6.88 -6.95
CA ALA A 37 13.56 7.84 -7.73
C ALA A 37 12.43 7.15 -8.50
N GLY A 38 12.64 5.92 -9.00
CA GLY A 38 11.59 5.11 -9.60
C GLY A 38 10.45 4.77 -8.62
N ASN A 39 10.78 4.46 -7.36
CA ASN A 39 9.78 4.22 -6.32
C ASN A 39 8.95 5.47 -6.03
N LEU A 40 9.62 6.61 -5.79
CA LEU A 40 8.91 7.87 -5.54
C LEU A 40 8.04 8.28 -6.73
N LYS A 41 8.50 8.01 -7.96
CA LYS A 41 7.71 8.18 -9.18
C LYS A 41 6.45 7.31 -9.18
N ALA A 42 6.57 6.04 -8.80
CA ALA A 42 5.40 5.15 -8.67
C ALA A 42 4.42 5.67 -7.60
N CYS A 43 4.92 6.17 -6.47
CA CYS A 43 4.10 6.81 -5.43
C CYS A 43 3.36 8.04 -5.97
N ASN A 44 4.05 8.93 -6.70
CA ASN A 44 3.42 10.08 -7.35
C ASN A 44 2.31 9.63 -8.33
N LEU A 45 2.59 8.65 -9.19
CA LEU A 45 1.61 8.16 -10.15
C LEU A 45 0.39 7.49 -9.48
N PHE A 46 0.60 6.83 -8.33
CA PHE A 46 -0.50 6.28 -7.55
C PHE A 46 -1.45 7.38 -7.07
N ARG A 47 -0.90 8.49 -6.58
CA ARG A 47 -1.69 9.62 -6.04
C ARG A 47 -2.33 10.47 -7.15
N LEU A 48 -1.64 10.68 -8.26
CA LEU A 48 -2.10 11.51 -9.38
C LEU A 48 -3.09 10.78 -10.30
N TYR A 49 -2.90 9.48 -10.50
CA TYR A 49 -3.65 8.71 -11.49
C TYR A 49 -4.36 7.52 -10.85
N ASN A 50 -3.65 6.41 -10.67
CA ASN A 50 -4.18 5.15 -10.14
C ASN A 50 -3.08 4.12 -9.88
N GLY A 51 -3.45 3.03 -9.20
CA GLY A 51 -2.53 1.93 -8.89
C GLY A 51 -1.96 1.17 -10.10
N LYS A 52 -2.67 1.12 -11.23
CA LYS A 52 -2.15 0.45 -12.44
C LYS A 52 -0.96 1.20 -13.03
N SER A 53 -1.00 2.53 -12.99
CA SER A 53 0.09 3.38 -13.48
C SER A 53 1.33 3.26 -12.59
N ALA A 54 1.14 3.18 -11.28
CA ALA A 54 2.22 2.92 -10.32
C ALA A 54 2.84 1.53 -10.51
N GLU A 55 2.01 0.50 -10.71
CA GLU A 55 2.48 -0.87 -10.90
C GLU A 55 3.31 -1.02 -12.19
N ALA A 56 2.95 -0.32 -13.27
CA ALA A 56 3.72 -0.33 -14.51
C ALA A 56 5.16 0.17 -14.31
N GLU A 57 5.34 1.25 -13.55
CA GLU A 57 6.68 1.75 -13.19
C GLU A 57 7.43 0.77 -12.28
N LEU A 58 6.77 0.23 -11.25
CA LEU A 58 7.40 -0.75 -10.35
C LEU A 58 7.88 -2.00 -11.10
N LYS A 59 7.15 -2.45 -12.12
CA LYS A 59 7.57 -3.59 -12.96
C LYS A 59 8.84 -3.29 -13.77
N GLN A 60 9.01 -2.06 -14.26
CA GLN A 60 10.23 -1.66 -14.97
C GLN A 60 11.44 -1.64 -14.03
N ILE A 61 11.24 -1.31 -12.75
CA ILE A 61 12.28 -1.35 -11.73
C ILE A 61 12.60 -2.81 -11.33
N SER A 62 11.59 -3.69 -11.38
CA SER A 62 11.70 -5.10 -10.98
C SER A 62 12.41 -6.00 -12.00
N SER A 63 12.52 -5.61 -13.27
CA SER A 63 13.10 -6.49 -14.30
C SER A 63 14.62 -6.65 -14.18
N ASP A 64 15.30 -5.67 -13.60
CA ASP A 64 16.76 -5.58 -13.75
C ASP A 64 17.54 -6.04 -12.53
N GLN A 65 16.96 -6.19 -11.34
CA GLN A 65 17.73 -6.67 -10.19
C GLN A 65 16.91 -7.42 -9.13
N HIS A 66 17.48 -8.52 -8.63
CA HIS A 66 17.06 -9.26 -7.43
C HIS A 66 17.15 -8.45 -6.12
N THR A 67 17.37 -7.14 -6.19
CA THR A 67 17.43 -6.15 -5.11
C THR A 67 16.12 -5.37 -4.92
N PHE A 68 15.00 -5.77 -5.56
CA PHE A 68 13.73 -5.05 -5.50
C PHE A 68 13.26 -4.71 -4.07
N ALA A 69 13.49 -5.60 -3.09
CA ALA A 69 13.16 -5.37 -1.68
C ALA A 69 14.25 -4.65 -0.87
N GLN A 70 15.47 -4.50 -1.39
CA GLN A 70 16.57 -3.80 -0.72
C GLN A 70 16.73 -2.36 -1.23
N ASP A 71 16.41 -2.09 -2.49
CA ASP A 71 16.57 -0.77 -3.08
C ASP A 71 15.30 0.10 -2.99
N LEU A 72 14.11 -0.52 -2.92
CA LEU A 72 12.87 0.17 -2.51
C LEU A 72 12.94 0.61 -1.04
N VAL A 73 13.84 -0.04 -0.29
CA VAL A 73 14.02 0.00 1.15
C VAL A 73 15.42 0.52 1.40
N LEU A 74 15.66 1.78 1.07
CA LEU A 74 16.67 2.49 1.84
C LEU A 74 16.18 2.45 3.29
N PRO A 75 16.95 1.89 4.25
CA PRO A 75 16.62 1.99 5.66
C PRO A 75 16.36 3.46 6.06
N GLU A 76 17.05 4.39 5.40
CA GLU A 76 16.84 5.84 5.53
C GLU A 76 15.46 6.34 5.07
N LEU A 77 14.81 5.68 4.09
CA LEU A 77 13.48 6.07 3.59
C LEU A 77 12.34 5.41 4.37
N VAL A 78 12.58 4.22 4.93
CA VAL A 78 11.62 3.48 5.76
C VAL A 78 11.23 4.24 7.02
N ASP A 79 12.13 5.08 7.52
CA ASP A 79 11.90 5.97 8.67
C ASP A 79 11.39 7.36 8.26
N VAL A 80 11.53 7.73 6.98
CA VAL A 80 11.13 9.05 6.46
C VAL A 80 9.77 9.00 5.76
N VAL A 81 9.41 7.90 5.09
CA VAL A 81 8.20 7.73 4.28
C VAL A 81 7.44 6.48 4.75
N PRO A 82 6.38 6.63 5.55
CA PRO A 82 5.58 5.52 6.07
C PRO A 82 5.07 4.58 4.96
N GLU A 83 4.75 5.11 3.79
CA GLU A 83 4.22 4.37 2.64
C GLU A 83 5.23 3.37 2.06
N ALA A 84 6.52 3.67 2.07
CA ALA A 84 7.56 2.76 1.58
C ALA A 84 7.61 1.48 2.43
N ARG A 85 7.45 1.64 3.75
CA ARG A 85 7.39 0.53 4.71
C ARG A 85 6.10 -0.28 4.54
N LEU A 86 4.96 0.36 4.32
CA LEU A 86 3.69 -0.33 4.03
C LEU A 86 3.77 -1.15 2.72
N ASN A 87 4.38 -0.58 1.68
CA ASN A 87 4.59 -1.28 0.41
C ASN A 87 5.49 -2.51 0.59
N LEU A 88 6.55 -2.40 1.38
CA LEU A 88 7.42 -3.54 1.71
C LEU A 88 6.67 -4.62 2.49
N ALA A 89 5.88 -4.24 3.49
CA ALA A 89 5.06 -5.19 4.24
C ALA A 89 4.06 -5.92 3.31
N GLY A 90 3.44 -5.19 2.38
CA GLY A 90 2.57 -5.77 1.35
C GLY A 90 3.31 -6.74 0.41
N TYR A 91 4.53 -6.41 0.01
CA TYR A 91 5.38 -7.30 -0.78
C TYR A 91 5.72 -8.59 -0.01
N LYS A 92 6.18 -8.47 1.24
CA LYS A 92 6.53 -9.61 2.11
C LYS A 92 5.35 -10.55 2.35
N LEU A 93 4.15 -10.00 2.55
CA LEU A 93 2.92 -10.79 2.64
C LEU A 93 2.65 -11.61 1.37
N ARG A 94 2.85 -11.02 0.17
CA ARG A 94 2.66 -11.74 -1.11
C ARG A 94 3.67 -12.87 -1.31
N HIS A 95 4.87 -12.72 -0.76
CA HIS A 95 5.93 -13.74 -0.80
C HIS A 95 5.84 -14.78 0.34
N ARG A 96 4.74 -14.78 1.10
CA ARG A 96 4.51 -15.69 2.23
C ARG A 96 5.53 -15.54 3.36
N GLU A 97 5.99 -14.31 3.59
CA GLU A 97 6.89 -13.93 4.70
C GLU A 97 6.14 -13.06 5.73
N PRO A 98 5.13 -13.59 6.45
CA PRO A 98 4.26 -12.78 7.32
C PRO A 98 4.97 -12.28 8.58
N LEU A 99 5.96 -13.01 9.09
CA LEU A 99 6.71 -12.61 10.29
C LEU A 99 7.55 -11.35 10.05
N GLU A 100 8.26 -11.29 8.92
CA GLU A 100 9.03 -10.10 8.52
C GLU A 100 8.12 -8.91 8.25
N ALA A 101 6.96 -9.14 7.63
CA ALA A 101 5.94 -8.10 7.47
C ALA A 101 5.45 -7.54 8.83
N ARG A 102 5.40 -8.39 9.88
CA ARG A 102 5.01 -7.97 11.23
C ARG A 102 6.03 -7.05 11.87
N GLU A 103 7.30 -7.44 11.84
CA GLU A 103 8.39 -6.66 12.42
C GLU A 103 8.46 -5.26 11.80
N LEU A 104 8.14 -5.15 10.50
CA LEU A 104 8.08 -3.87 9.81
C LEU A 104 6.93 -2.98 10.31
N LEU A 105 5.77 -3.54 10.67
CA LEU A 105 4.57 -2.80 11.06
C LEU A 105 4.45 -2.55 12.57
N GLU A 106 5.03 -3.41 13.41
CA GLU A 106 4.93 -3.36 14.87
C GLU A 106 5.37 -2.03 15.53
N PRO A 107 6.49 -1.38 15.13
CA PRO A 107 6.92 -0.15 15.78
C PRO A 107 6.04 1.07 15.45
N LEU A 108 5.11 0.97 14.51
CA LEU A 108 4.29 2.09 14.08
C LEU A 108 2.86 2.03 14.64
N GLN A 109 2.36 3.21 15.02
CA GLN A 109 0.93 3.40 15.23
C GLN A 109 0.23 3.47 13.87
N PRO A 110 -0.86 2.71 13.63
CA PRO A 110 -1.54 2.77 12.35
C PRO A 110 -2.17 4.14 12.13
N SER A 111 -1.89 4.76 10.98
CA SER A 111 -2.32 6.13 10.64
C SER A 111 -3.14 6.21 9.35
N SER A 112 -3.23 5.11 8.60
CA SER A 112 -3.94 5.04 7.32
C SER A 112 -4.75 3.75 7.21
N PRO A 113 -5.83 3.73 6.42
CA PRO A 113 -6.61 2.51 6.17
C PRO A 113 -5.75 1.33 5.71
N LEU A 114 -4.80 1.57 4.78
CA LEU A 114 -3.90 0.54 4.28
C LEU A 114 -3.05 -0.09 5.39
N HIS A 115 -2.58 0.72 6.34
CA HIS A 115 -1.82 0.21 7.48
C HIS A 115 -2.69 -0.71 8.34
N TYR A 116 -3.90 -0.30 8.70
CA TYR A 116 -4.82 -1.16 9.46
C TYR A 116 -5.15 -2.46 8.72
N ILE A 117 -5.33 -2.42 7.40
CA ILE A 117 -5.54 -3.62 6.58
C ILE A 117 -4.34 -4.57 6.71
N LEU A 118 -3.13 -4.08 6.44
CA LEU A 118 -1.90 -4.89 6.48
C LEU A 118 -1.67 -5.45 7.89
N ARG A 119 -1.92 -4.65 8.92
CA ARG A 119 -1.83 -5.09 10.32
C ARG A 119 -2.85 -6.17 10.63
N GLY A 120 -4.08 -6.05 10.13
CA GLY A 120 -5.11 -7.08 10.28
C GLY A 120 -4.73 -8.40 9.62
N VAL A 121 -4.13 -8.35 8.43
CA VAL A 121 -3.65 -9.55 7.70
C VAL A 121 -2.49 -10.22 8.42
N VAL A 122 -1.53 -9.43 8.92
CA VAL A 122 -0.37 -9.98 9.64
C VAL A 122 -0.75 -10.52 11.03
N ALA A 123 -1.77 -9.94 11.66
CA ALA A 123 -2.26 -10.32 12.98
C ALA A 123 -3.21 -11.53 12.96
N GLU A 124 -3.15 -12.41 11.95
CA GLU A 124 -4.03 -13.58 11.84
C GLU A 124 -4.02 -14.46 13.10
N GLU A 125 -2.86 -14.62 13.74
CA GLU A 125 -2.72 -15.36 15.01
C GLU A 125 -3.33 -14.61 16.22
N GLN A 126 -3.55 -13.30 16.11
CA GLN A 126 -4.14 -12.43 17.13
C GLN A 126 -5.54 -11.98 16.71
N MET A 127 -6.48 -12.93 16.71
CA MET A 127 -7.83 -12.75 16.18
C MET A 127 -8.54 -11.45 16.61
N LYS A 128 -8.39 -11.03 17.88
CA LYS A 128 -8.96 -9.76 18.38
C LYS A 128 -8.34 -8.51 17.74
N LEU A 129 -7.01 -8.50 17.56
CA LEU A 129 -6.30 -7.38 16.95
C LEU A 129 -6.63 -7.27 15.46
N ALA A 130 -6.69 -8.42 14.77
CA ALA A 130 -7.11 -8.48 13.37
C ALA A 130 -8.55 -7.96 13.20
N GLN A 131 -9.47 -8.45 14.03
CA GLN A 131 -10.88 -8.02 14.02
C GLN A 131 -11.01 -6.50 14.22
N GLN A 132 -10.33 -5.94 15.22
CA GLN A 132 -10.37 -4.50 15.51
C GLN A 132 -9.79 -3.67 14.36
N SER A 133 -8.68 -4.10 13.76
CA SER A 133 -8.03 -3.38 12.67
C SER A 133 -8.94 -3.30 11.44
N PHE A 134 -9.57 -4.43 11.07
CA PHE A 134 -10.54 -4.45 9.98
C PHE A 134 -11.81 -3.65 10.29
N HIS A 135 -12.29 -3.69 11.53
CA HIS A 135 -13.46 -2.92 11.94
C HIS A 135 -13.24 -1.40 11.80
N ILE A 136 -12.07 -0.90 12.20
CA ILE A 136 -11.74 0.54 12.09
C ILE A 136 -11.78 1.00 10.63
N VAL A 137 -11.25 0.20 9.71
CA VAL A 137 -11.25 0.54 8.28
C VAL A 137 -12.66 0.53 7.73
N GLY A 138 -13.41 -0.53 8.00
CA GLY A 138 -14.75 -0.70 7.46
C GLY A 138 -15.80 0.27 8.02
N SER A 139 -15.59 0.77 9.24
CA SER A 139 -16.43 1.80 9.88
C SER A 139 -16.01 3.24 9.56
N SER A 140 -14.84 3.44 8.92
CA SER A 140 -14.38 4.77 8.52
C SER A 140 -15.30 5.37 7.46
N ALA A 141 -15.74 6.61 7.67
CA ALA A 141 -16.61 7.33 6.73
C ALA A 141 -15.98 7.52 5.34
N SER A 142 -14.64 7.49 5.23
CA SER A 142 -13.94 7.60 3.94
C SER A 142 -13.87 6.29 3.17
N GLU A 143 -13.93 5.15 3.86
CA GLU A 143 -13.67 3.83 3.28
C GLU A 143 -14.90 2.92 3.28
N CYS A 144 -15.93 3.17 4.08
CA CYS A 144 -17.06 2.26 4.31
C CYS A 144 -17.82 1.90 3.01
N ASP A 145 -17.88 2.82 2.05
CA ASP A 145 -18.52 2.61 0.75
C ASP A 145 -17.58 2.05 -0.32
N THR A 146 -16.30 1.87 -0.01
CA THR A 146 -15.31 1.31 -0.94
C THR A 146 -15.31 -0.22 -0.89
N ILE A 147 -14.84 -0.86 -1.97
CA ILE A 147 -14.66 -2.32 -1.99
C ILE A 147 -13.71 -2.79 -0.86
N PRO A 148 -12.53 -2.17 -0.65
CA PRO A 148 -11.64 -2.53 0.46
C PRO A 148 -12.30 -2.37 1.83
N GLY A 149 -13.05 -1.29 2.08
CA GLY A 149 -13.74 -1.10 3.36
C GLY A 149 -14.81 -2.15 3.63
N ARG A 150 -15.59 -2.52 2.61
CA ARG A 150 -16.58 -3.61 2.71
C ARG A 150 -15.94 -4.97 2.91
N GLN A 151 -14.80 -5.24 2.25
CA GLN A 151 -14.00 -6.43 2.49
C GLN A 151 -13.48 -6.47 3.93
N CYS A 152 -13.03 -5.34 4.48
CA CYS A 152 -12.62 -5.24 5.87
C CYS A 152 -13.78 -5.55 6.83
N MET A 153 -14.97 -4.95 6.62
CA MET A 153 -16.13 -5.29 7.46
C MET A 153 -16.48 -6.77 7.38
N ALA A 154 -16.48 -7.37 6.19
CA ALA A 154 -16.71 -8.79 6.02
C ALA A 154 -15.66 -9.63 6.78
N SER A 155 -14.37 -9.30 6.67
CA SER A 155 -13.32 -9.97 7.43
C SER A 155 -13.47 -9.81 8.94
N SER A 156 -13.87 -8.64 9.42
CA SER A 156 -14.12 -8.39 10.85
C SER A 156 -15.27 -9.25 11.39
N TYR A 157 -16.40 -9.29 10.69
CA TYR A 157 -17.55 -10.11 11.07
C TYR A 157 -17.26 -11.60 10.97
N PHE A 158 -16.46 -12.02 9.99
CA PHE A 158 -16.01 -13.40 9.86
C PHE A 158 -15.21 -13.84 11.09
N LEU A 159 -14.25 -13.02 11.54
CA LEU A 159 -13.48 -13.27 12.76
C LEU A 159 -14.34 -13.25 14.03
N ALA A 160 -15.47 -12.55 14.01
CA ALA A 160 -16.45 -12.52 15.10
C ALA A 160 -17.43 -13.72 15.07
N GLY A 161 -17.40 -14.55 14.03
CA GLY A 161 -18.37 -15.64 13.79
C GLY A 161 -19.77 -15.19 13.37
N GLN A 162 -19.92 -13.92 12.96
CA GLN A 162 -21.17 -13.29 12.54
C GLN A 162 -21.38 -13.46 11.03
N PHE A 163 -21.68 -14.69 10.61
CA PHE A 163 -21.67 -15.05 9.19
C PHE A 163 -22.83 -14.46 8.37
N GLU A 164 -23.95 -14.11 9.02
CA GLU A 164 -25.08 -13.47 8.32
C GLU A 164 -24.68 -12.08 7.81
N GLU A 165 -23.99 -11.32 8.64
CA GLU A 165 -23.44 -10.00 8.33
C GLU A 165 -22.36 -10.09 7.25
N VAL A 166 -21.49 -11.11 7.31
CA VAL A 166 -20.50 -11.37 6.25
C VAL A 166 -21.17 -11.48 4.89
N LEU A 167 -22.27 -12.24 4.78
CA LEU A 167 -22.98 -12.42 3.52
C LEU A 167 -23.57 -11.11 3.00
N VAL A 168 -24.05 -10.22 3.87
CA VAL A 168 -24.54 -8.88 3.46
C VAL A 168 -23.42 -8.09 2.77
N TYR A 169 -22.23 -8.02 3.40
CA TYR A 169 -21.10 -7.30 2.82
C TYR A 169 -20.57 -7.96 1.54
N LEU A 170 -20.43 -9.29 1.50
CA LEU A 170 -19.97 -10.01 0.32
C LEU A 170 -20.93 -9.88 -0.87
N ASN A 171 -22.24 -9.92 -0.62
CA ASN A 171 -23.24 -9.69 -1.66
C ASN A 171 -23.19 -8.25 -2.19
N SER A 172 -22.90 -7.28 -1.31
CA SER A 172 -22.79 -5.87 -1.70
C SER A 172 -21.60 -5.60 -2.63
N ILE A 173 -20.54 -6.42 -2.58
CA ILE A 173 -19.36 -6.29 -3.46
C ILE A 173 -19.43 -7.22 -4.66
N LYS A 174 -20.25 -8.28 -4.63
CA LYS A 174 -20.40 -9.27 -5.70
C LYS A 174 -20.68 -8.64 -7.06
N SER A 175 -21.56 -7.63 -7.13
CA SER A 175 -21.91 -6.93 -8.37
C SER A 175 -20.73 -6.24 -9.06
N PHE A 176 -19.68 -5.89 -8.30
CA PHE A 176 -18.49 -5.22 -8.84
C PHE A 176 -17.53 -6.20 -9.51
N PHE A 177 -17.57 -7.49 -9.16
CA PHE A 177 -16.72 -8.53 -9.73
C PHE A 177 -17.30 -9.21 -10.97
N VAL A 178 -18.61 -9.06 -11.24
CA VAL A 178 -19.27 -9.67 -12.42
C VAL A 178 -18.71 -9.14 -13.75
N ASN A 179 -18.10 -7.95 -13.75
CA ASN A 179 -17.47 -7.38 -14.96
C ASN A 179 -16.00 -7.78 -15.14
N ASP A 180 -15.33 -8.34 -14.13
CA ASP A 180 -13.90 -8.68 -14.20
C ASP A 180 -13.62 -10.07 -14.82
N ASP A 181 -14.62 -10.95 -14.89
CA ASP A 181 -14.51 -12.27 -15.56
C ASP A 181 -14.36 -12.18 -17.09
N THR A 182 -14.44 -10.98 -17.69
CA THR A 182 -14.24 -10.76 -19.14
C THR A 182 -12.82 -10.36 -19.53
N ARG A 183 -11.88 -10.27 -18.57
CA ARG A 183 -10.46 -9.93 -18.83
C ARG A 183 -9.51 -10.94 -18.19
N ARG A 184 -9.57 -12.18 -18.65
CA ARG A 184 -8.44 -13.12 -18.56
C ARG A 184 -7.60 -13.06 -19.81
#